data_AF-A0A962EQT6-F1
#
_entry.id   AF-A0A962EQT6-F1
#
_cell.length_a   1.000
_cell.length_b   1.000
_cell.length_c   1.000
_cell.angle_alpha   90.00
_cell.angle_beta   90.00
_cell.angle_gamma   90.00
#
_symmetry.space_group_name_H-M   'P 1'
#
loop_
_entity.id
_entity.type
_entity.pdbx_description
1 polymer ?
#
loop_
_entity_poly.entity_id
_entity_poly.type
_entity_poly.pdbx_seq_one_letter_code
_entity_poly.pdbx_strand_id
1 'polypeptide(L)'
;MQLNNMHTLEATIELVTGLHIGAGNEEMHIGGIDNAVLKHPHTLEPYIPGSSLKGKMRSLLEWRAGVVGDSGGKPVDGKTLAHLQGEKLTAAEQIAKLFGLSGDSGNEDLTKRIGPTRVSFWDCSLDSEWASKVKESALLYTEAKSENMIDRIKGVAEHPR
;
A
#
# COMPACT_ATOMS: atom_id res chain seq x y z
N MET A 1 13.02 -17.70 18.74
CA MET A 1 12.55 -16.31 18.92
C MET A 1 11.30 -16.37 19.78
N GLN A 2 11.16 -15.51 20.78
CA GLN A 2 10.02 -15.51 21.71
C GLN A 2 9.24 -14.20 21.54
N LEU A 3 7.91 -14.29 21.47
CA LEU A 3 7.05 -13.10 21.52
C LEU A 3 7.02 -12.62 22.97
N ASN A 4 7.62 -11.46 23.22
CA ASN A 4 7.69 -10.90 24.57
C ASN A 4 6.54 -9.93 24.85
N ASN A 5 6.13 -9.14 23.85
CA ASN A 5 5.08 -8.15 23.98
C ASN A 5 4.41 -7.88 22.63
N MET A 6 3.16 -7.41 22.66
CA MET A 6 2.40 -6.96 21.50
C MET A 6 1.84 -5.58 21.79
N HIS A 7 2.16 -4.61 20.94
CA HIS A 7 1.64 -3.26 21.02
C HIS A 7 0.66 -3.03 19.87
N THR A 8 -0.56 -2.61 20.20
CA THR A 8 -1.58 -2.23 19.22
C THR A 8 -1.56 -0.71 19.06
N LEU A 9 -1.52 -0.25 17.81
CA LEU A 9 -1.65 1.16 17.45
C LEU A 9 -2.96 1.34 16.68
N GLU A 10 -3.82 2.21 17.20
CA GLU A 10 -5.10 2.55 16.59
C GLU A 10 -5.07 4.01 16.15
N ALA A 11 -5.62 4.27 14.97
CA ALA A 11 -5.69 5.61 14.40
C ALA A 11 -6.87 5.71 13.42
N THR A 12 -7.41 6.91 13.29
CA THR A 12 -8.39 7.27 12.27
C THR A 12 -7.67 7.99 11.13
N ILE A 13 -7.92 7.56 9.89
CA ILE A 13 -7.36 8.20 8.69
C ILE A 13 -8.42 9.12 8.10
N GLU A 14 -8.13 10.42 8.07
CA GLU A 14 -8.95 11.42 7.39
C GLU A 14 -8.49 11.60 5.94
N LEU A 15 -9.43 11.51 5.00
CA LEU A 15 -9.18 11.80 3.59
C LEU A 15 -9.38 13.29 3.32
N VAL A 16 -8.28 14.03 3.26
CA VAL A 16 -8.30 15.47 2.90
C VAL A 16 -8.58 15.67 1.40
N THR A 17 -8.28 14.66 0.58
CA THR A 17 -8.57 14.62 -0.86
C THR A 17 -9.12 13.24 -1.24
N GLY A 18 -9.72 13.13 -2.43
CA GLY A 18 -10.16 11.83 -2.97
C GLY A 18 -9.02 10.81 -2.98
N LEU A 19 -9.32 9.59 -2.52
CA LEU A 19 -8.40 8.46 -2.48
C LEU A 19 -8.85 7.39 -3.47
N HIS A 20 -7.95 7.00 -4.36
CA HIS A 20 -8.16 5.87 -5.27
C HIS A 20 -7.22 4.73 -4.90
N ILE A 21 -7.80 3.56 -4.63
CA ILE A 21 -7.09 2.29 -4.52
C ILE A 21 -7.86 1.34 -5.44
N GLY A 22 -7.26 1.03 -6.60
CA GLY A 22 -7.90 0.18 -7.60
C GLY A 22 -8.06 -1.26 -7.12
N ALA A 23 -9.22 -1.86 -7.39
CA ALA A 23 -9.33 -3.31 -7.45
C ALA A 23 -8.66 -3.79 -8.74
N GLY A 24 -8.00 -4.95 -8.72
CA GLY A 24 -7.56 -5.60 -9.95
C GLY A 24 -8.76 -5.89 -10.89
N ASN A 25 -8.48 -6.20 -12.15
CA ASN A 25 -9.49 -6.45 -13.21
C ASN A 25 -10.32 -7.75 -13.01
N GLU A 26 -10.50 -8.24 -11.78
CA GLU A 26 -11.11 -9.56 -11.55
C GLU A 26 -12.63 -9.58 -11.74
N GLU A 27 -13.32 -8.44 -11.67
CA GLU A 27 -14.75 -8.35 -12.02
C GLU A 27 -15.02 -7.14 -12.92
N MET A 28 -14.82 -7.34 -14.23
CA MET A 28 -15.26 -6.40 -15.25
C MET A 28 -16.79 -6.42 -15.31
N HIS A 29 -17.46 -5.56 -14.52
CA HIS A 29 -18.90 -5.37 -14.65
C HIS A 29 -19.20 -4.70 -16.00
N ILE A 30 -20.07 -5.32 -16.81
CA ILE A 30 -20.51 -4.77 -18.10
C ILE A 30 -21.19 -3.43 -17.84
N GLY A 31 -20.61 -2.33 -18.35
CA GLY A 31 -21.11 -0.97 -18.15
C GLY A 31 -20.68 -0.29 -16.84
N GLY A 32 -19.70 -0.86 -16.11
CA GLY A 32 -19.10 -0.25 -14.93
C GLY A 32 -18.09 0.87 -15.25
N ILE A 33 -17.60 1.53 -14.21
CA ILE A 33 -16.53 2.54 -14.30
C ILE A 33 -15.19 1.83 -14.50
N ASP A 34 -14.39 2.29 -15.46
CA ASP A 34 -13.00 1.84 -15.63
C ASP A 34 -12.17 2.18 -14.38
N ASN A 35 -11.34 1.25 -13.88
CA ASN A 35 -10.56 1.39 -12.64
C ASN A 35 -11.40 1.65 -11.37
N ALA A 36 -12.35 0.77 -11.08
CA ALA A 36 -13.15 0.85 -9.87
C ALA A 36 -12.30 0.87 -8.57
N VAL A 37 -12.76 1.66 -7.59
CA VAL A 37 -12.22 1.64 -6.23
C VAL A 37 -12.53 0.28 -5.59
N LEU A 38 -11.53 -0.29 -4.91
CA LEU A 38 -11.66 -1.53 -4.16
C LEU A 38 -12.74 -1.43 -3.07
N LYS A 39 -13.60 -2.44 -3.02
CA LYS A 39 -14.74 -2.53 -2.11
C LYS A 39 -14.75 -3.87 -1.39
N HIS A 40 -15.30 -3.87 -0.19
CA HIS A 40 -15.56 -5.11 0.53
C HIS A 40 -16.69 -5.90 -0.18
N PRO A 41 -16.51 -7.20 -0.48
CA PRO A 41 -17.41 -7.95 -1.37
C PRO A 41 -18.85 -8.11 -0.83
N HIS A 42 -19.04 -8.03 0.49
CA HIS A 42 -20.36 -8.18 1.09
C HIS A 42 -21.08 -6.86 1.38
N THR A 43 -20.34 -5.83 1.80
CA THR A 43 -20.93 -4.54 2.19
C THR A 43 -20.89 -3.51 1.05
N LEU A 44 -20.06 -3.75 0.04
CA LEU A 44 -19.79 -2.86 -1.09
C LEU A 44 -19.20 -1.50 -0.69
N GLU A 45 -18.74 -1.39 0.56
CA GLU A 45 -18.08 -0.20 1.08
C GLU A 45 -16.61 -0.18 0.66
N PRO A 46 -16.07 0.98 0.24
CA PRO A 46 -14.65 1.12 -0.02
C PRO A 46 -13.86 1.03 1.28
N TYR A 47 -12.63 0.54 1.21
CA TYR A 47 -11.74 0.42 2.36
C TYR A 47 -10.27 0.57 1.93
N ILE A 48 -9.38 0.81 2.89
CA ILE A 48 -7.94 0.81 2.65
C ILE A 48 -7.35 -0.54 3.10
N PRO A 49 -6.79 -1.36 2.18
CA PRO A 49 -6.15 -2.61 2.58
C PRO A 49 -4.95 -2.38 3.49
N GLY A 50 -4.79 -3.24 4.50
CA GLY A 50 -3.62 -3.24 5.37
C GLY A 50 -2.34 -3.50 4.58
N SER A 51 -2.40 -4.28 3.51
CA SER A 51 -1.28 -4.49 2.58
C SER A 51 -0.87 -3.22 1.84
N SER A 52 -1.82 -2.39 1.42
CA SER A 52 -1.56 -1.09 0.78
C SER A 52 -0.88 -0.12 1.73
N LEU A 53 -1.36 -0.02 2.97
CA LEU A 53 -0.73 0.79 4.02
C LEU A 53 0.69 0.29 4.33
N LYS A 54 0.84 -1.03 4.55
CA LYS A 54 2.13 -1.69 4.79
C LYS A 54 3.13 -1.38 3.68
N GLY A 55 2.72 -1.56 2.43
CA GLY A 55 3.56 -1.34 1.25
C GLY A 55 4.00 0.11 1.11
N LYS A 56 3.07 1.07 1.29
CA LYS A 56 3.39 2.50 1.20
C LYS A 56 4.35 2.94 2.31
N MET A 57 4.10 2.54 3.55
CA MET A 57 5.00 2.85 4.68
C MET A 57 6.39 2.26 4.46
N ARG A 58 6.48 0.99 4.05
CA ARG A 58 7.75 0.34 3.73
C ARG A 58 8.50 1.11 2.65
N SER A 59 7.83 1.42 1.53
CA SER A 59 8.44 2.16 0.41
C SER A 59 8.99 3.52 0.85
N LEU A 60 8.24 4.28 1.65
CA LEU A 60 8.71 5.58 2.16
C LEU A 60 9.92 5.46 3.10
N LEU A 61 9.95 4.42 3.93
CA LEU A 61 11.10 4.14 4.79
C LEU A 61 12.34 3.73 3.98
N GLU A 62 12.18 2.92 2.93
CA GLU A 62 13.25 2.54 2.01
C GLU A 62 13.77 3.77 1.23
N TRP A 63 12.89 4.68 0.81
CA TRP A 63 13.27 5.97 0.23
C TRP A 63 14.09 6.82 1.20
N ARG A 64 13.61 6.95 2.44
CA ARG A 64 14.32 7.69 3.50
C ARG A 64 15.68 7.09 3.81
N ALA A 65 15.81 5.77 3.78
CA ALA A 65 17.08 5.06 3.95
C ALA A 65 18.01 5.19 2.74
N GLY A 66 17.52 5.72 1.60
CA GLY A 66 18.30 5.90 0.39
C GLY A 66 18.68 4.60 -0.33
N VAL A 67 17.89 3.53 -0.15
CA VAL A 67 18.19 2.18 -0.67
C VAL A 67 17.36 1.77 -1.88
N VAL A 68 16.40 2.62 -2.30
CA VAL A 68 15.53 2.35 -3.46
C VAL A 68 16.31 2.25 -4.77
N GLY A 69 17.37 3.05 -4.93
CA GLY A 69 18.26 2.96 -6.07
C GLY A 69 19.06 1.64 -6.07
N ASP A 70 19.50 1.20 -4.88
CA ASP A 70 20.26 -0.03 -4.69
C ASP A 70 19.39 -1.28 -4.96
N SER A 71 18.09 -1.22 -4.68
CA SER A 71 17.14 -2.31 -4.94
C SER A 71 16.51 -2.27 -6.35
N GLY A 72 16.87 -1.29 -7.18
CA GLY A 72 16.28 -1.11 -8.51
C GLY A 72 14.77 -0.84 -8.46
N GLY A 73 14.29 -0.16 -7.41
CA GLY A 73 12.88 0.15 -7.22
C GLY A 73 12.03 -0.98 -6.65
N LYS A 74 12.63 -2.16 -6.37
CA LYS A 74 11.94 -3.29 -5.74
C LYS A 74 12.04 -3.20 -4.21
N PRO A 75 11.15 -3.87 -3.45
CA PRO A 75 11.31 -3.99 -2.01
C PRO A 75 12.68 -4.61 -1.67
N VAL A 76 13.33 -4.11 -0.62
CA VAL A 76 14.64 -4.62 -0.19
C VAL A 76 14.56 -6.13 0.06
N ASP A 77 15.42 -6.86 -0.64
CA ASP A 77 15.56 -8.31 -0.54
C ASP A 77 16.95 -8.71 -0.02
N GLY A 78 17.22 -10.02 0.10
CA GLY A 78 18.51 -10.51 0.59
C GLY A 78 19.68 -10.15 -0.31
N LYS A 79 19.46 -10.04 -1.63
CA LYS A 79 20.49 -9.64 -2.60
C LYS A 79 20.87 -8.18 -2.42
N THR A 80 19.87 -7.31 -2.25
CA THR A 80 20.07 -5.89 -1.96
C THR A 80 20.90 -5.73 -0.68
N LEU A 81 20.52 -6.41 0.40
CA LEU A 81 21.24 -6.34 1.68
C LEU A 81 22.71 -6.77 1.56
N ALA A 82 23.02 -7.78 0.74
CA ALA A 82 24.40 -8.26 0.57
C ALA A 82 25.35 -7.22 -0.06
N HIS A 83 24.81 -6.23 -0.78
CA HIS A 83 25.59 -5.19 -1.44
C HIS A 83 25.61 -3.86 -0.68
N LEU A 84 24.79 -3.70 0.36
CA LEU A 84 24.75 -2.50 1.18
C LEU A 84 25.85 -2.50 2.24
N GLN A 85 26.31 -1.32 2.62
CA GLN A 85 27.31 -1.12 3.68
C GLN A 85 26.96 0.07 4.58
N GLY A 86 27.59 0.13 5.76
CA GLY A 86 27.46 1.25 6.69
C GLY A 86 26.03 1.52 7.16
N GLU A 87 25.65 2.80 7.16
CA GLU A 87 24.34 3.25 7.65
C GLU A 87 23.18 2.72 6.81
N LYS A 88 23.35 2.63 5.48
CA LYS A 88 22.33 2.10 4.57
C LYS A 88 21.98 0.64 4.90
N LEU A 89 23.00 -0.19 5.13
CA LEU A 89 22.79 -1.59 5.53
C LEU A 89 22.03 -1.67 6.85
N THR A 90 22.44 -0.87 7.82
CA THR A 90 21.80 -0.84 9.15
C THR A 90 20.32 -0.46 9.04
N ALA A 91 20.01 0.60 8.29
CA ALA A 91 18.63 1.05 8.08
C ALA A 91 17.80 0.02 7.31
N ALA A 92 18.33 -0.54 6.23
CA ALA A 92 17.65 -1.55 5.43
C ALA A 92 17.34 -2.81 6.23
N GLU A 93 18.24 -3.24 7.13
CA GLU A 93 18.01 -4.37 8.02
C GLU A 93 16.93 -4.11 9.06
N GLN A 94 16.83 -2.89 9.59
CA GLN A 94 15.74 -2.55 10.51
C GLN A 94 14.40 -2.58 9.78
N ILE A 95 14.33 -2.07 8.56
CA ILE A 95 13.13 -2.14 7.72
C ILE A 95 12.79 -3.62 7.42
N ALA A 96 13.76 -4.43 7.01
CA ALA A 96 13.55 -5.85 6.73
C ALA A 96 13.08 -6.62 7.97
N LYS A 97 13.61 -6.31 9.16
CA LYS A 97 13.17 -6.90 10.44
C LYS A 97 11.74 -6.52 10.78
N LEU A 98 11.30 -5.31 10.47
CA LEU A 98 9.93 -4.87 10.72
C LEU A 98 8.97 -5.55 9.74
N PHE A 99 9.22 -5.43 8.44
CA PHE A 99 8.26 -5.78 7.39
C PHE A 99 8.40 -7.20 6.83
N GLY A 100 9.52 -7.87 7.11
CA GLY A 100 9.92 -9.17 6.56
C GLY A 100 10.68 -9.07 5.23
N LEU A 101 11.37 -10.14 4.88
CA LEU A 101 11.95 -10.37 3.55
C LEU A 101 11.04 -11.30 2.74
N SER A 102 11.06 -11.15 1.42
CA SER A 102 10.44 -12.11 0.51
C SER A 102 11.16 -13.46 0.63
N GLY A 103 10.39 -14.56 0.70
CA GLY A 103 10.82 -15.88 1.19
C GLY A 103 11.84 -16.66 0.35
N ASP A 104 12.49 -16.05 -0.63
CA ASP A 104 13.43 -16.71 -1.55
C ASP A 104 14.88 -16.28 -1.31
N SER A 105 15.26 -16.03 -0.05
CA SER A 105 16.63 -15.64 0.26
C SER A 105 17.61 -16.82 0.21
N GLY A 106 17.15 -18.08 0.24
CA GLY A 106 17.99 -19.28 0.15
C GLY A 106 19.13 -19.39 1.18
N ASN A 107 19.17 -18.46 2.14
CA ASN A 107 20.31 -18.19 3.00
C ASN A 107 19.82 -18.25 4.46
N GLU A 108 20.12 -19.37 5.11
CA GLU A 108 19.71 -19.61 6.50
C GLU A 108 20.20 -18.54 7.48
N ASP A 109 21.43 -18.03 7.29
CA ASP A 109 22.02 -17.05 8.19
C ASP A 109 21.28 -15.72 8.11
N LEU A 110 20.93 -15.30 6.90
CA LEU A 110 20.11 -14.10 6.69
C LEU A 110 18.71 -14.28 7.31
N THR A 111 18.10 -15.45 7.12
CA THR A 111 16.79 -15.77 7.70
C THR A 111 16.83 -15.75 9.23
N LYS A 112 17.88 -16.30 9.85
CA LYS A 112 18.09 -16.25 11.32
C LYS A 112 18.32 -14.81 11.80
N ARG A 113 19.03 -13.99 11.03
CA ARG A 113 19.36 -12.59 11.38
C ARG A 113 18.17 -11.64 11.30
N ILE A 114 17.33 -11.77 10.27
CA ILE A 114 16.16 -10.91 10.05
C ILE A 114 14.96 -11.43 10.84
N GLY A 115 14.68 -12.73 10.74
CA GLY A 115 13.54 -13.38 11.36
C GLY A 115 12.19 -13.03 10.70
N PRO A 116 11.07 -13.39 11.34
CA PRO A 116 9.73 -13.10 10.86
C PRO A 116 9.41 -11.60 10.92
N THR A 117 8.38 -11.18 10.17
CA THR A 117 7.78 -9.83 10.25
C THR A 117 7.36 -9.51 11.69
N ARG A 118 7.56 -8.26 12.10
CA ARG A 118 7.22 -7.77 13.45
C ARG A 118 6.05 -6.80 13.47
N VAL A 119 5.54 -6.43 12.29
CA VAL A 119 4.35 -5.59 12.14
C VAL A 119 3.29 -6.31 11.33
N SER A 120 2.04 -6.11 11.75
CA SER A 120 0.82 -6.54 11.07
C SER A 120 -0.06 -5.32 10.84
N PHE A 121 -0.75 -5.29 9.71
CA PHE A 121 -1.63 -4.20 9.31
C PHE A 121 -3.02 -4.77 9.07
N TRP A 122 -4.01 -4.19 9.73
CA TRP A 122 -5.42 -4.50 9.51
C TRP A 122 -5.99 -3.61 8.40
N ASP A 123 -7.04 -4.11 7.75
CA ASP A 123 -7.79 -3.33 6.78
C ASP A 123 -8.54 -2.18 7.48
N CYS A 124 -8.45 -0.98 6.92
CA CYS A 124 -9.10 0.21 7.46
C CYS A 124 -10.46 0.38 6.78
N SER A 125 -11.51 0.03 7.50
CA SER A 125 -12.91 0.25 7.09
C SER A 125 -13.32 1.71 7.28
N LEU A 126 -14.44 2.10 6.69
CA LEU A 126 -15.04 3.41 6.93
C LEU A 126 -15.47 3.56 8.40
N ASP A 127 -15.46 4.80 8.88
CA ASP A 127 -16.12 5.15 10.13
C ASP A 127 -17.63 4.88 10.02
N SER A 128 -18.18 4.18 11.01
CA SER A 128 -19.56 3.69 10.96
C SER A 128 -20.59 4.81 11.08
N GLU A 129 -20.27 5.88 11.83
CA GLU A 129 -21.15 7.05 11.94
C GLU A 129 -21.17 7.83 10.63
N TRP A 130 -20.00 8.02 10.01
CA TRP A 130 -19.89 8.67 8.70
C TRP A 130 -20.61 7.86 7.61
N ALA A 131 -20.38 6.55 7.55
CA ALA A 131 -21.02 5.67 6.57
C ALA A 131 -22.55 5.72 6.68
N SER A 132 -23.07 5.69 7.92
CA SER A 132 -24.51 5.81 8.20
C SER A 132 -25.08 7.15 7.69
N LYS A 133 -24.41 8.28 7.98
CA LYS A 133 -24.85 9.61 7.53
C LYS A 133 -24.89 9.73 6.01
N VAL A 134 -23.88 9.21 5.32
CA VAL A 134 -23.81 9.21 3.84
C VAL A 134 -24.97 8.39 3.26
N LYS A 135 -25.24 7.22 3.84
CA LYS A 135 -26.31 6.32 3.41
C LYS A 135 -27.71 6.91 3.65
N GLU A 136 -27.95 7.50 4.83
CA GLU A 136 -29.20 8.20 5.16
C GLU A 136 -29.44 9.41 4.23
N SER A 137 -28.37 10.09 3.83
CA SER A 137 -28.42 11.21 2.90
C SER A 137 -28.53 10.79 1.43
N ALA A 138 -28.62 9.48 1.15
CA ALA A 138 -28.63 8.91 -0.20
C ALA A 138 -27.45 9.36 -1.09
N LEU A 139 -26.30 9.66 -0.47
CA LEU A 139 -25.07 10.03 -1.16
C LEU A 139 -24.24 8.78 -1.49
N LEU A 140 -23.35 8.90 -2.48
CA LEU A 140 -22.41 7.84 -2.85
C LEU A 140 -21.11 7.98 -2.05
N TYR A 141 -20.49 6.85 -1.70
CA TYR A 141 -19.15 6.83 -1.07
C TYR A 141 -18.02 7.25 -2.02
N THR A 142 -18.26 7.14 -3.33
CA THR A 142 -17.26 7.36 -4.38
C THR A 142 -17.84 8.25 -5.46
N GLU A 143 -16.99 9.08 -6.06
CA GLU A 143 -17.30 9.87 -7.24
C GLU A 143 -16.57 9.31 -8.46
N ALA A 144 -17.13 9.52 -9.66
CA ALA A 144 -16.46 9.24 -10.92
C ALA A 144 -15.80 10.53 -11.42
N LYS A 145 -14.49 10.48 -11.67
CA LYS A 145 -13.70 11.61 -12.18
C LYS A 145 -13.03 11.19 -13.47
N SER A 146 -13.20 12.00 -14.51
CA SER A 146 -12.50 11.80 -15.77
C SER A 146 -11.17 12.57 -15.80
N GLU A 147 -10.15 11.94 -16.38
CA GLU A 147 -8.86 12.51 -16.70
C GLU A 147 -8.63 12.45 -18.20
N ASN A 148 -8.04 13.51 -18.76
CA ASN A 148 -7.66 13.59 -20.17
C ASN A 148 -6.17 13.91 -20.28
N MET A 149 -5.47 13.28 -21.23
CA MET A 149 -4.15 13.72 -21.65
C MET A 149 -4.33 14.83 -22.69
N ILE A 150 -3.50 15.88 -22.66
CA ILE A 150 -3.55 16.95 -23.66
C ILE A 150 -2.25 16.89 -24.49
N ASP A 151 -2.38 16.71 -25.80
CA ASP A 151 -1.28 16.89 -26.74
C ASP A 151 -0.88 18.38 -26.72
N ARG A 152 0.33 18.67 -26.23
CA ARG A 152 0.80 20.04 -26.04
C ARG A 152 1.15 20.76 -27.35
N ILE A 153 1.32 20.03 -28.45
CA ILE A 153 1.63 20.58 -29.78
C ILE A 153 0.33 20.87 -30.52
N LYS A 154 -0.61 19.90 -30.53
CA LYS A 154 -1.88 20.05 -31.25
C LYS A 154 -2.96 20.80 -30.44
N GLY A 155 -2.82 20.84 -29.12
CA GLY A 155 -3.80 21.44 -28.21
C GLY A 155 -5.10 20.63 -28.07
N VAL A 156 -5.06 19.32 -28.35
CA VAL A 156 -6.24 18.44 -28.37
C VAL A 156 -6.20 17.47 -27.19
N ALA A 157 -7.37 17.17 -26.62
CA ALA A 157 -7.53 16.13 -25.62
C ALA A 157 -7.46 14.74 -26.26
N GLU A 158 -6.61 13.89 -25.72
CA GLU A 158 -6.39 12.50 -26.11
C GLU A 158 -6.61 11.59 -24.89
N HIS A 159 -7.02 10.33 -25.13
CA HIS A 159 -7.17 9.29 -24.11
C HIS A 159 -8.04 9.67 -22.88
N PRO A 160 -9.32 10.01 -23.06
CA PRO A 160 -10.23 10.18 -21.92
C PRO A 160 -10.36 8.87 -21.14
N ARG A 161 -10.21 8.95 -19.82
CA ARG A 161 -10.29 7.80 -18.90
C ARG A 161 -10.83 8.21 -17.54
#